data_AF-A0A9R0K9U1-F1
#
_entry.id   AF-A0A9R0K9U1-F1
#
_cell.length_a   1.000
_cell.length_b   1.000
_cell.length_c   1.000
_cell.angle_alpha   90.00
_cell.angle_beta   90.00
_cell.angle_gamma   90.00
#
_symmetry.space_group_name_H-M   'P 1'
#
loop_
_entity.id
_entity.type
_entity.pdbx_description
1 polymer ?
#
loop_
_entity_poly.entity_id
_entity_poly.type
_entity_poly.pdbx_seq_one_letter_code
_entity_poly.pdbx_strand_id
1 'polypeptide(L)'
;MRLNSNTSYMTFTAFSIKLLLNPSNFRAAGVSKTTFNCCLLKNNSSKLKTLLHPAISTRIYCSSAGLSVMAEEKKESSFDADKANMLVQDLRQQFDSGKTKTYEWRVAQLEGISRMIDEREKEIVEAVHKDLSKPEFEAFVAEINMTKSSCKLALQELKQWMMPEKVKTSLTTYPSSAEIVSEPLGVVLVISTWNYPFLLSLDPVIGAIAAGNAVVLKPSEISPATSSLLANLLQEYVDNTSIKVIEGAVDETSALLEQKWDKIFYTGSGRVGRIVMAAAAKHLTPVILELGGKCPVVVDSDVNLQVAARRIIAGKWSCNNGQTCTAADYVITTKDFAPKLIDALRSELDEFFGKDHLDSKDMSRVVNLYHFKRLMKSMKEDGVSDKIVLGGQTDATQLKIAPTILLDAPKDSLLMTEEIFGPLLPIVTVEKIEDSFQVIKSKPKPLAAYLFTNNEELKKSFVKDISAGGMLINDTILHLTVPGLPFGGVGESGMGYYHGKFSFEAFSHKKSVMYRSFDGDSSVRYPPYTPKKLKLIKSLMSGNIVQTVLTLVGWS
;
A
#
# COMPACT_ATOMS: atom_id res chain seq x y z
N MET A 1 -51.50 -35.37 -40.40
CA MET A 1 -51.68 -33.95 -40.77
C MET A 1 -50.49 -33.21 -40.16
N ARG A 2 -49.51 -32.62 -40.87
CA ARG A 2 -49.40 -32.08 -42.24
C ARG A 2 -50.18 -30.77 -42.46
N LEU A 3 -49.41 -29.69 -42.69
CA LEU A 3 -49.77 -28.37 -43.24
C LEU A 3 -50.62 -27.46 -42.31
N ASN A 4 -50.51 -26.12 -42.35
CA ASN A 4 -49.89 -25.26 -43.38
C ASN A 4 -49.33 -23.91 -42.83
N SER A 5 -48.37 -23.31 -43.56
CA SER A 5 -48.12 -21.86 -43.85
C SER A 5 -48.52 -20.75 -42.84
N ASN A 6 -47.77 -19.63 -42.66
CA ASN A 6 -46.87 -18.95 -43.62
C ASN A 6 -45.85 -17.97 -42.96
N THR A 7 -44.96 -17.42 -43.79
CA THR A 7 -43.96 -16.34 -43.53
C THR A 7 -44.62 -14.95 -43.31
N SER A 8 -43.96 -13.82 -42.99
CA SER A 8 -42.58 -13.38 -43.32
C SER A 8 -42.07 -12.11 -42.59
N TYR A 9 -40.79 -11.78 -42.85
CA TYR A 9 -40.06 -10.49 -42.78
C TYR A 9 -39.45 -9.94 -41.48
N MET A 10 -38.23 -9.40 -41.68
CA MET A 10 -37.39 -8.67 -40.73
C MET A 10 -37.72 -7.16 -40.73
N THR A 11 -37.40 -6.48 -39.62
CA THR A 11 -36.59 -5.23 -39.71
C THR A 11 -35.77 -5.02 -38.44
N PHE A 12 -34.48 -4.69 -38.60
CA PHE A 12 -33.66 -4.11 -37.54
C PHE A 12 -33.81 -2.59 -37.57
N THR A 13 -33.96 -1.94 -36.40
CA THR A 13 -33.77 -0.48 -36.25
C THR A 13 -33.06 -0.19 -34.94
N ALA A 14 -31.89 0.44 -35.03
CA ALA A 14 -31.10 0.83 -33.87
C ALA A 14 -31.59 2.15 -33.27
N PHE A 15 -31.70 2.23 -31.94
CA PHE A 15 -31.99 3.48 -31.25
C PHE A 15 -30.73 4.31 -31.04
N SER A 16 -30.63 5.44 -31.74
CA SER A 16 -29.61 6.46 -31.50
C SER A 16 -30.09 7.44 -30.42
N ILE A 17 -29.32 7.61 -29.36
CA ILE A 17 -29.55 8.66 -28.35
C ILE A 17 -28.72 9.89 -28.73
N LYS A 18 -29.35 11.05 -28.92
CA LYS A 18 -28.64 12.29 -29.25
C LYS A 18 -29.30 13.54 -28.67
N LEU A 19 -28.53 14.25 -27.84
CA LEU A 19 -28.71 15.60 -27.29
C LEU A 19 -30.06 15.99 -26.64
N LEU A 20 -29.97 16.36 -25.35
CA LEU A 20 -30.52 17.62 -24.87
C LEU A 20 -29.42 18.38 -24.10
N LEU A 21 -28.95 19.49 -24.69
CA LEU A 21 -28.15 20.52 -24.01
C LEU A 21 -28.89 21.85 -24.22
N ASN A 22 -29.16 22.57 -23.13
CA ASN A 22 -30.00 23.77 -23.14
C ASN A 22 -29.16 25.02 -22.80
N PRO A 23 -28.94 25.95 -23.75
CA PRO A 23 -28.05 27.09 -23.55
C PRO A 23 -28.80 28.39 -23.21
N SER A 24 -28.96 28.71 -21.92
CA SER A 24 -29.52 30.01 -21.51
C SER A 24 -28.99 30.52 -20.16
N ASN A 25 -27.84 31.19 -20.18
CA ASN A 25 -27.64 32.49 -19.50
C ASN A 25 -26.24 33.07 -19.76
N PHE A 26 -26.19 34.29 -20.30
CA PHE A 26 -24.98 35.12 -20.37
C PHE A 26 -24.95 36.08 -19.17
N ARG A 27 -23.80 36.20 -18.51
CA ARG A 27 -23.26 37.49 -18.03
C ARG A 27 -21.75 37.39 -17.85
N ALA A 28 -21.07 38.53 -17.98
CA ALA A 28 -19.66 38.57 -18.33
C ALA A 28 -18.75 39.05 -17.20
N ALA A 29 -17.56 38.46 -17.14
CA ALA A 29 -16.30 39.11 -16.83
C ALA A 29 -15.26 38.47 -17.76
N GLY A 30 -14.29 39.25 -18.28
CA GLY A 30 -13.26 38.73 -19.18
C GLY A 30 -11.87 39.19 -18.76
N VAL A 31 -10.84 38.60 -19.35
CA VAL A 31 -9.53 39.23 -19.62
C VAL A 31 -8.68 38.30 -20.51
N SER A 32 -7.90 38.91 -21.41
CA SER A 32 -6.77 38.40 -22.21
C SER A 32 -6.80 36.99 -22.85
N LYS A 33 -6.58 36.95 -24.17
CA LYS A 33 -5.88 35.85 -24.85
C LYS A 33 -4.47 36.32 -25.21
N THR A 34 -3.46 35.49 -24.95
CA THR A 34 -2.11 35.68 -25.52
C THR A 34 -1.79 34.49 -26.42
N THR A 35 -1.53 34.76 -27.70
CA THR A 35 -1.07 33.77 -28.69
C THR A 35 0.45 33.66 -28.64
N PHE A 36 1.00 32.46 -28.81
CA PHE A 36 2.39 32.31 -29.26
C PHE A 36 2.51 31.22 -30.32
N ASN A 37 3.46 31.41 -31.25
CA ASN A 37 3.48 30.74 -32.55
C ASN A 37 4.53 29.63 -32.64
N CYS A 38 4.32 28.72 -33.59
CA CYS A 38 5.30 27.69 -33.96
C CYS A 38 6.54 28.32 -34.64
N CYS A 39 7.71 27.71 -34.44
CA CYS A 39 8.92 28.01 -35.21
C CYS A 39 9.63 26.71 -35.62
N LEU A 40 9.65 26.45 -36.93
CA LEU A 40 10.34 25.34 -37.58
C LEU A 40 11.14 25.93 -38.76
N LEU A 41 12.48 25.87 -38.70
CA LEU A 41 13.34 26.22 -39.83
C LEU A 41 14.49 25.24 -39.98
N LYS A 42 14.82 24.94 -41.25
CA LYS A 42 15.93 24.07 -41.68
C LYS A 42 16.91 24.87 -42.54
N ASN A 43 18.14 24.38 -42.60
CA ASN A 43 19.14 24.56 -43.66
C ASN A 43 19.53 26.00 -44.06
N ASN A 44 20.83 26.31 -43.99
CA ASN A 44 21.66 26.17 -45.20
C ASN A 44 23.17 26.16 -44.88
N SER A 45 23.98 25.85 -45.90
CA SER A 45 25.44 25.70 -45.78
C SER A 45 26.17 26.36 -46.95
N SER A 46 27.33 26.99 -46.71
CA SER A 46 28.32 27.27 -47.77
C SER A 46 29.71 27.64 -47.24
N LYS A 47 30.71 27.17 -48.00
CA LYS A 47 32.17 27.15 -47.76
C LYS A 47 32.86 28.52 -47.79
N LEU A 48 34.03 28.63 -47.14
CA LEU A 48 35.38 28.99 -47.67
C LEU A 48 36.41 28.70 -46.52
N LYS A 49 37.55 28.00 -46.67
CA LYS A 49 38.85 28.37 -47.33
C LYS A 49 39.52 29.61 -46.69
N THR A 50 40.81 29.65 -46.29
CA THR A 50 41.96 28.70 -46.32
C THR A 50 43.07 29.20 -45.35
N LEU A 51 44.00 28.35 -44.85
CA LEU A 51 45.49 28.48 -45.01
C LEU A 51 46.37 27.64 -44.04
N LEU A 52 47.44 27.07 -44.63
CA LEU A 52 48.78 26.73 -44.08
C LEU A 52 49.03 25.47 -43.19
N HIS A 53 50.28 25.01 -43.31
CA HIS A 53 50.91 23.71 -42.96
C HIS A 53 52.18 23.98 -42.09
N PRO A 54 53.02 22.98 -41.68
CA PRO A 54 52.99 21.51 -41.88
C PRO A 54 52.50 20.77 -40.60
N ALA A 55 52.82 19.52 -40.20
CA ALA A 55 53.68 18.40 -40.63
C ALA A 55 53.07 17.06 -40.08
N ILE A 56 53.59 15.82 -40.21
CA ILE A 56 54.79 15.24 -40.86
C ILE A 56 54.55 13.74 -41.25
N SER A 57 55.60 13.08 -41.77
CA SER A 57 55.88 11.62 -41.94
C SER A 57 55.06 10.56 -41.16
N THR A 58 54.76 9.33 -41.63
CA THR A 58 54.80 8.68 -42.98
C THR A 58 53.96 7.37 -42.99
N ARG A 59 53.49 7.00 -44.19
CA ARG A 59 52.81 5.76 -44.65
C ARG A 59 53.07 4.44 -43.87
N ILE A 60 52.01 3.64 -43.75
CA ILE A 60 52.01 2.17 -43.98
C ILE A 60 50.85 1.84 -44.95
N TYR A 61 50.95 0.75 -45.72
CA TYR A 61 49.98 0.32 -46.74
C TYR A 61 48.78 -0.47 -46.18
N CYS A 62 47.72 -0.56 -46.98
CA CYS A 62 46.48 -1.30 -46.67
C CYS A 62 46.51 -2.73 -47.24
N SER A 63 46.08 -3.74 -46.46
CA SER A 63 45.13 -4.78 -46.93
C SER A 63 44.79 -5.85 -45.87
N SER A 64 43.52 -5.89 -45.42
CA SER A 64 42.73 -7.13 -45.29
C SER A 64 41.32 -6.80 -44.81
N ALA A 65 40.29 -7.21 -45.54
CA ALA A 65 38.90 -6.99 -45.14
C ALA A 65 38.42 -8.11 -44.21
N GLY A 66 38.25 -7.82 -42.93
CA GLY A 66 37.44 -8.63 -42.02
C GLY A 66 36.00 -8.12 -42.04
N LEU A 67 35.03 -8.95 -42.43
CA LEU A 67 33.62 -8.64 -42.18
C LEU A 67 33.36 -8.76 -40.68
N SER A 68 33.34 -7.63 -39.97
CA SER A 68 32.69 -7.55 -38.68
C SER A 68 31.18 -7.70 -38.92
N VAL A 69 30.68 -8.94 -38.85
CA VAL A 69 29.25 -9.17 -38.64
C VAL A 69 28.93 -8.52 -37.29
N MET A 70 28.29 -7.35 -37.34
CA MET A 70 27.66 -6.76 -36.17
C MET A 70 26.58 -7.74 -35.73
N ALA A 71 26.88 -8.55 -34.73
CA ALA A 71 25.85 -9.27 -34.01
C ALA A 71 24.94 -8.20 -33.39
N GLU A 72 23.73 -8.06 -33.90
CA GLU A 72 22.67 -7.39 -33.16
C GLU A 72 22.49 -8.20 -31.88
N GLU A 73 22.99 -7.66 -30.76
CA GLU A 73 22.64 -8.16 -29.44
C GLU A 73 21.11 -8.10 -29.37
N LYS A 74 20.47 -9.27 -29.44
CA LYS A 74 19.05 -9.41 -29.13
C LYS A 74 18.87 -9.03 -27.67
N LYS A 75 18.66 -7.74 -27.44
CA LYS A 75 18.17 -7.19 -26.19
C LYS A 75 16.95 -8.03 -25.82
N GLU A 76 17.07 -8.81 -24.75
CA GLU A 76 15.99 -9.68 -24.31
C GLU A 76 14.75 -8.82 -24.16
N SER A 77 13.67 -9.22 -24.86
CA SER A 77 12.50 -8.35 -24.97
C SER A 77 11.99 -7.99 -23.58
N SER A 78 11.86 -6.69 -23.31
CA SER A 78 11.33 -6.16 -22.05
C SER A 78 9.95 -6.75 -21.74
N PHE A 79 9.53 -6.72 -20.48
CA PHE A 79 8.16 -7.09 -20.13
C PHE A 79 7.22 -5.92 -20.48
N ASP A 80 6.47 -6.10 -21.57
CA ASP A 80 5.66 -5.08 -22.24
C ASP A 80 4.15 -5.32 -22.02
N ALA A 81 3.32 -4.42 -22.56
CA ALA A 81 1.87 -4.48 -22.40
C ALA A 81 1.23 -5.74 -23.04
N ASP A 82 1.81 -6.29 -24.10
CA ASP A 82 1.32 -7.51 -24.75
C ASP A 82 1.63 -8.75 -23.90
N LYS A 83 2.85 -8.85 -23.35
CA LYS A 83 3.20 -9.90 -22.38
C LYS A 83 2.40 -9.79 -21.09
N ALA A 84 2.17 -8.58 -20.60
CA ALA A 84 1.31 -8.35 -19.44
C ALA A 84 -0.13 -8.79 -19.72
N ASN A 85 -0.62 -8.60 -20.95
CA ASN A 85 -1.94 -9.09 -21.35
C ASN A 85 -1.99 -10.63 -21.41
N MET A 86 -1.01 -11.28 -22.04
CA MET A 86 -0.90 -12.75 -22.07
C MET A 86 -0.84 -13.35 -20.65
N LEU A 87 0.01 -12.80 -19.78
CA LEU A 87 0.13 -13.20 -18.37
C LEU A 87 -1.23 -13.15 -17.65
N VAL A 88 -2.00 -12.09 -17.84
CA VAL A 88 -3.32 -11.92 -17.21
C VAL A 88 -4.38 -12.82 -17.84
N GLN A 89 -4.30 -13.14 -19.14
CA GLN A 89 -5.17 -14.13 -19.78
C GLN A 89 -4.93 -15.54 -19.19
N ASP A 90 -3.67 -15.98 -19.10
CA ASP A 90 -3.30 -17.28 -18.53
C ASP A 90 -3.78 -17.42 -17.08
N LEU A 91 -3.52 -16.39 -16.24
CA LEU A 91 -3.94 -16.39 -14.84
C LEU A 91 -5.48 -16.39 -14.69
N ARG A 92 -6.21 -15.73 -15.59
CA ARG A 92 -7.68 -15.79 -15.61
C ARG A 92 -8.17 -17.18 -15.97
N GLN A 93 -7.55 -17.84 -16.96
CA GLN A 93 -7.87 -19.24 -17.29
C GLN A 93 -7.63 -20.18 -16.10
N GLN A 94 -6.53 -20.01 -15.34
CA GLN A 94 -6.27 -20.80 -14.15
C GLN A 94 -7.27 -20.53 -13.01
N PHE A 95 -7.67 -19.28 -12.79
CA PHE A 95 -8.71 -18.94 -11.81
C PHE A 95 -10.10 -19.48 -12.19
N ASP A 96 -10.48 -19.35 -13.46
CA ASP A 96 -11.79 -19.78 -13.98
C ASP A 96 -11.94 -21.31 -14.00
N SER A 97 -10.84 -22.06 -14.06
CA SER A 97 -10.83 -23.52 -13.81
C SER A 97 -11.37 -23.92 -12.43
N GLY A 98 -11.39 -22.99 -11.47
CA GLY A 98 -11.81 -23.21 -10.09
C GLY A 98 -10.72 -23.78 -9.16
N LYS A 99 -9.54 -24.13 -9.68
CA LYS A 99 -8.38 -24.68 -8.93
C LYS A 99 -8.11 -23.95 -7.61
N THR A 100 -8.01 -22.61 -7.67
CA THR A 100 -7.68 -21.74 -6.51
C THR A 100 -8.78 -21.65 -5.45
N LYS A 101 -10.02 -22.08 -5.78
CA LYS A 101 -11.20 -21.89 -4.93
C LYS A 101 -11.29 -22.96 -3.83
N THR A 102 -10.67 -24.12 -4.02
CA THR A 102 -10.63 -25.23 -3.04
C THR A 102 -9.94 -24.83 -1.73
N TYR A 103 -10.17 -25.57 -0.64
CA TYR A 103 -9.45 -25.35 0.63
C TYR A 103 -8.03 -25.92 0.51
N GLU A 104 -7.91 -27.07 -0.13
CA GLU A 104 -6.72 -27.90 -0.28
C GLU A 104 -5.62 -27.18 -1.07
N TRP A 105 -5.98 -26.51 -2.18
CA TRP A 105 -5.02 -25.70 -2.94
C TRP A 105 -4.45 -24.57 -2.09
N ARG A 106 -5.29 -23.84 -1.34
CA ARG A 106 -4.87 -22.69 -0.52
C ARG A 106 -3.91 -23.13 0.59
N VAL A 107 -4.24 -24.23 1.28
CA VAL A 107 -3.36 -24.84 2.29
C VAL A 107 -2.01 -25.20 1.68
N ALA A 108 -1.99 -25.91 0.55
CA ALA A 108 -0.74 -26.32 -0.09
C ALA A 108 0.16 -25.13 -0.49
N GLN A 109 -0.43 -23.99 -0.87
CA GLN A 109 0.32 -22.76 -1.19
C GLN A 109 0.88 -22.09 0.07
N LEU A 110 0.08 -21.98 1.13
CA LEU A 110 0.49 -21.39 2.41
C LEU A 110 1.57 -22.22 3.11
N GLU A 111 1.44 -23.56 3.06
CA GLU A 111 2.50 -24.49 3.48
C GLU A 111 3.74 -24.37 2.57
N GLY A 112 3.56 -24.10 1.28
CA GLY A 112 4.64 -23.81 0.34
C GLY A 112 5.47 -22.60 0.75
N ILE A 113 4.83 -21.47 1.03
CA ILE A 113 5.52 -20.27 1.54
C ILE A 113 6.17 -20.55 2.89
N SER A 114 5.53 -21.31 3.79
CA SER A 114 6.14 -21.67 5.08
C SER A 114 7.36 -22.60 4.93
N ARG A 115 7.37 -23.53 3.97
CA ARG A 115 8.55 -24.35 3.65
C ARG A 115 9.66 -23.51 3.03
N MET A 116 9.33 -22.60 2.11
CA MET A 116 10.31 -21.69 1.51
C MET A 116 11.05 -20.89 2.58
N ILE A 117 10.32 -20.33 3.55
CA ILE A 117 10.92 -19.58 4.67
C ILE A 117 11.86 -20.48 5.48
N ASP A 118 11.42 -21.67 5.87
CA ASP A 118 12.16 -22.57 6.76
C ASP A 118 13.37 -23.23 6.09
N GLU A 119 13.31 -23.47 4.77
CA GLU A 119 14.37 -24.10 3.98
C GLU A 119 15.35 -23.11 3.34
N ARG A 120 15.05 -21.80 3.33
CA ARG A 120 15.87 -20.74 2.69
C ARG A 120 16.13 -19.53 3.60
N GLU A 121 15.89 -19.65 4.90
CA GLU A 121 16.03 -18.57 5.90
C GLU A 121 17.33 -17.75 5.75
N LYS A 122 18.45 -18.45 5.55
CA LYS A 122 19.77 -17.81 5.35
C LYS A 122 19.87 -16.98 4.08
N GLU A 123 19.38 -17.50 2.95
CA GLU A 123 19.37 -16.79 1.67
C GLU A 123 18.48 -15.55 1.75
N ILE A 124 17.36 -15.63 2.48
CA ILE A 124 16.47 -14.49 2.77
C ILE A 124 17.21 -13.42 3.60
N VAL A 125 17.90 -13.80 4.68
CA VAL A 125 18.73 -12.88 5.48
C VAL A 125 19.83 -12.25 4.62
N GLU A 126 20.57 -13.05 3.84
CA GLU A 126 21.66 -12.59 2.97
C GLU A 126 21.17 -11.60 1.90
N ALA A 127 20.00 -11.84 1.30
CA ALA A 127 19.40 -10.93 0.32
C ALA A 127 18.97 -9.59 0.94
N VAL A 128 18.26 -9.62 2.08
CA VAL A 128 17.82 -8.40 2.76
C VAL A 128 19.03 -7.63 3.33
N HIS A 129 20.08 -8.33 3.80
CA HIS A 129 21.34 -7.70 4.20
C HIS A 129 22.09 -7.09 3.00
N LYS A 130 22.10 -7.74 1.83
CA LYS A 130 22.73 -7.20 0.62
C LYS A 130 22.07 -5.90 0.15
N ASP A 131 20.75 -5.78 0.27
CA ASP A 131 19.99 -4.58 -0.12
C ASP A 131 20.06 -3.45 0.93
N LEU A 132 19.87 -3.76 2.23
CA LEU A 132 19.69 -2.76 3.30
C LEU A 132 20.80 -2.73 4.37
N SER A 133 21.79 -3.63 4.29
CA SER A 133 22.71 -3.93 5.41
C SER A 133 21.98 -4.23 6.72
N LYS A 134 20.77 -4.80 6.62
CA LYS A 134 19.89 -5.08 7.75
C LYS A 134 20.53 -6.12 8.69
N PRO A 135 20.59 -5.90 10.01
CA PRO A 135 21.12 -6.88 10.96
C PRO A 135 20.33 -8.19 10.89
N GLU A 136 21.00 -9.33 11.08
CA GLU A 136 20.37 -10.67 11.04
C GLU A 136 19.18 -10.77 12.00
N PHE A 137 19.30 -10.22 13.21
CA PHE A 137 18.21 -10.17 14.18
C PHE A 137 17.03 -9.29 13.74
N GLU A 138 17.31 -8.11 13.12
CA GLU A 138 16.25 -7.24 12.60
C GLU A 138 15.51 -7.92 11.43
N ALA A 139 16.25 -8.55 10.52
CA ALA A 139 15.69 -9.31 9.40
C ALA A 139 14.87 -10.52 9.87
N PHE A 140 15.37 -11.30 10.84
CA PHE A 140 14.63 -12.43 11.39
C PHE A 140 13.31 -11.99 12.03
N VAL A 141 13.34 -10.97 12.90
CA VAL A 141 12.14 -10.52 13.63
C VAL A 141 11.13 -9.84 12.70
N ALA A 142 11.58 -8.91 11.85
CA ALA A 142 10.70 -8.03 11.08
C ALA A 142 10.36 -8.53 9.66
N GLU A 143 11.17 -9.39 9.04
CA GLU A 143 10.85 -9.99 7.74
C GLU A 143 10.27 -11.41 7.91
N ILE A 144 11.09 -12.30 8.48
CA ILE A 144 10.89 -13.75 8.45
C ILE A 144 9.79 -14.18 9.42
N ASN A 145 9.93 -13.84 10.71
CA ASN A 145 9.01 -14.28 11.76
C ASN A 145 7.61 -13.69 11.60
N MET A 146 7.49 -12.44 11.12
CA MET A 146 6.18 -11.85 10.80
C MET A 146 5.52 -12.59 9.63
N THR A 147 6.21 -12.79 8.51
CA THR A 147 5.67 -13.52 7.35
C THR A 147 5.26 -14.95 7.70
N LYS A 148 6.10 -15.66 8.48
CA LYS A 148 5.83 -17.01 8.99
C LYS A 148 4.62 -17.05 9.95
N SER A 149 4.46 -16.03 10.79
CA SER A 149 3.29 -15.88 11.67
C SER A 149 2.00 -15.67 10.88
N SER A 150 2.03 -14.90 9.79
CA SER A 150 0.88 -14.74 8.88
C SER A 150 0.53 -16.03 8.14
N CYS A 151 1.52 -16.79 7.65
CA CYS A 151 1.28 -18.13 7.07
C CYS A 151 0.59 -19.05 8.07
N LYS A 152 1.12 -19.10 9.31
CA LYS A 152 0.61 -19.94 10.40
C LYS A 152 -0.82 -19.56 10.80
N LEU A 153 -1.10 -18.27 10.98
CA LEU A 153 -2.43 -17.78 11.33
C LEU A 153 -3.44 -18.10 10.22
N ALA A 154 -3.08 -17.88 8.96
CA ALA A 154 -3.92 -18.24 7.83
C ALA A 154 -4.21 -19.75 7.82
N LEU A 155 -3.20 -20.61 7.97
CA LEU A 155 -3.39 -22.07 8.03
C LEU A 155 -4.28 -22.53 9.20
N GLN A 156 -4.19 -21.87 10.36
CA GLN A 156 -5.01 -22.19 11.53
C GLN A 156 -6.49 -21.78 11.33
N GLU A 157 -6.75 -20.60 10.75
CA GLU A 157 -8.07 -19.99 10.72
C GLU A 157 -8.83 -20.14 9.37
N LEU A 158 -8.17 -20.56 8.29
CA LEU A 158 -8.73 -20.57 6.93
C LEU A 158 -10.11 -21.24 6.83
N LYS A 159 -10.33 -22.36 7.53
CA LYS A 159 -11.65 -23.05 7.56
C LYS A 159 -12.75 -22.16 8.14
N GLN A 160 -12.44 -21.38 9.17
CA GLN A 160 -13.37 -20.46 9.82
C GLN A 160 -13.61 -19.22 8.96
N TRP A 161 -12.59 -18.70 8.28
CA TRP A 161 -12.71 -17.55 7.37
C TRP A 161 -13.51 -17.87 6.10
N MET A 162 -13.39 -19.09 5.56
CA MET A 162 -14.14 -19.57 4.40
C MET A 162 -15.62 -19.93 4.70
N MET A 163 -16.01 -20.06 5.96
CA MET A 163 -17.38 -20.45 6.32
C MET A 163 -18.39 -19.31 6.10
N PRO A 164 -19.58 -19.56 5.51
CA PRO A 164 -20.63 -18.55 5.39
C PRO A 164 -21.14 -18.04 6.74
N GLU A 165 -21.25 -16.73 6.88
CA GLU A 165 -21.74 -16.06 8.09
C GLU A 165 -23.27 -15.96 8.04
N LYS A 166 -23.99 -16.58 8.99
CA LYS A 166 -25.47 -16.59 9.00
C LYS A 166 -26.04 -15.27 9.51
N VAL A 167 -26.91 -14.65 8.71
CA VAL A 167 -27.55 -13.36 9.01
C VAL A 167 -29.01 -13.56 9.43
N LYS A 168 -29.45 -12.83 10.45
CA LYS A 168 -30.85 -12.85 10.93
C LYS A 168 -31.76 -12.11 9.93
N THR A 169 -32.77 -12.81 9.40
CA THR A 169 -33.82 -12.23 8.55
C THR A 169 -34.98 -11.65 9.38
N SER A 170 -35.82 -10.82 8.77
CA SER A 170 -36.99 -10.21 9.43
C SER A 170 -38.28 -11.03 9.22
N LEU A 171 -39.35 -10.63 9.93
CA LEU A 171 -40.71 -11.12 9.66
C LEU A 171 -41.22 -10.71 8.28
N THR A 172 -40.79 -9.56 7.75
CA THR A 172 -41.22 -9.08 6.41
C THR A 172 -40.60 -9.87 5.26
N THR A 173 -39.53 -10.63 5.52
CA THR A 173 -38.88 -11.53 4.55
C THR A 173 -39.27 -13.01 4.68
N TYR A 174 -39.90 -13.39 5.80
CA TYR A 174 -40.24 -14.78 6.13
C TYR A 174 -41.19 -15.44 5.10
N PRO A 175 -41.06 -16.76 4.79
CA PRO A 175 -40.07 -17.72 5.29
C PRO A 175 -38.72 -17.62 4.54
N SER A 176 -37.67 -17.24 5.26
CA SER A 176 -36.35 -16.95 4.69
C SER A 176 -35.19 -17.36 5.61
N SER A 177 -34.03 -17.58 5.01
CA SER A 177 -32.72 -17.52 5.66
C SER A 177 -31.78 -16.63 4.84
N ALA A 178 -30.72 -16.12 5.47
CA ALA A 178 -29.70 -15.32 4.79
C ALA A 178 -28.30 -15.61 5.33
N GLU A 179 -27.30 -15.42 4.50
CA GLU A 179 -25.89 -15.59 4.84
C GLU A 179 -24.99 -14.65 4.02
N ILE A 180 -23.75 -14.47 4.48
CA ILE A 180 -22.68 -13.78 3.74
C ILE A 180 -21.64 -14.83 3.37
N VAL A 181 -21.44 -15.05 2.08
CA VAL A 181 -20.42 -15.95 1.53
C VAL A 181 -19.19 -15.11 1.17
N SER A 182 -18.01 -15.51 1.66
CA SER A 182 -16.73 -14.92 1.23
C SER A 182 -16.24 -15.67 -0.01
N GLU A 183 -16.06 -14.99 -1.14
CA GLU A 183 -15.53 -15.58 -2.38
C GLU A 183 -14.35 -14.76 -2.94
N PRO A 184 -13.36 -15.39 -3.61
CA PRO A 184 -12.22 -14.66 -4.18
C PRO A 184 -12.66 -13.67 -5.26
N LEU A 185 -11.92 -12.57 -5.37
CA LEU A 185 -12.17 -11.51 -6.36
C LEU A 185 -11.78 -11.93 -7.78
N GLY A 186 -10.70 -12.70 -7.94
CA GLY A 186 -10.25 -13.20 -9.24
C GLY A 186 -8.73 -13.23 -9.37
N VAL A 187 -8.19 -12.44 -10.30
CA VAL A 187 -6.75 -12.22 -10.50
C VAL A 187 -6.36 -10.88 -9.91
N VAL A 188 -5.40 -10.90 -8.98
CA VAL A 188 -4.99 -9.72 -8.20
C VAL A 188 -3.51 -9.39 -8.39
N LEU A 189 -3.20 -8.10 -8.36
CA LEU A 189 -1.84 -7.57 -8.44
C LEU A 189 -1.40 -7.03 -7.08
N VAL A 190 -0.23 -7.46 -6.61
CA VAL A 190 0.46 -6.96 -5.42
C VAL A 190 1.72 -6.25 -5.87
N ILE A 191 1.82 -4.94 -5.62
CA ILE A 191 3.03 -4.14 -5.85
C ILE A 191 3.62 -3.81 -4.47
N SER A 192 4.80 -4.36 -4.16
CA SER A 192 5.46 -4.16 -2.87
C SER A 192 6.54 -3.07 -2.91
N THR A 193 7.17 -2.83 -1.75
CA THR A 193 8.16 -1.79 -1.51
C THR A 193 9.45 -2.38 -0.95
N TRP A 194 10.54 -1.62 -1.06
CA TRP A 194 11.94 -2.06 -0.84
C TRP A 194 12.41 -2.10 0.62
N ASN A 195 11.65 -1.54 1.57
CA ASN A 195 12.15 -1.26 2.92
C ASN A 195 11.92 -2.41 3.93
N TYR A 196 10.85 -3.18 3.73
CA TYR A 196 10.74 -4.53 4.29
C TYR A 196 10.40 -5.48 3.13
N PRO A 197 11.38 -5.75 2.25
CA PRO A 197 11.13 -6.22 0.89
C PRO A 197 10.64 -7.68 0.83
N PHE A 198 10.81 -8.44 1.90
CA PHE A 198 10.30 -9.80 2.00
C PHE A 198 8.90 -9.80 2.64
N LEU A 199 8.72 -9.15 3.80
CA LEU A 199 7.42 -9.07 4.49
C LEU A 199 6.34 -8.40 3.62
N LEU A 200 6.63 -7.20 3.09
CA LEU A 200 5.65 -6.41 2.35
C LEU A 200 5.39 -6.95 0.94
N SER A 201 6.20 -7.93 0.49
CA SER A 201 5.92 -8.74 -0.69
C SER A 201 4.99 -9.92 -0.36
N LEU A 202 5.21 -10.62 0.76
CA LEU A 202 4.55 -11.91 1.02
C LEU A 202 3.30 -11.83 1.88
N ASP A 203 3.18 -10.93 2.87
CA ASP A 203 1.94 -10.82 3.69
C ASP A 203 0.66 -10.54 2.86
N PRO A 204 0.63 -9.56 1.94
CA PRO A 204 -0.53 -9.39 1.05
C PRO A 204 -0.75 -10.60 0.12
N VAL A 205 0.30 -11.30 -0.31
CA VAL A 205 0.19 -12.51 -1.16
C VAL A 205 -0.42 -13.68 -0.37
N ILE A 206 0.00 -13.89 0.89
CA ILE A 206 -0.60 -14.83 1.85
C ILE A 206 -2.10 -14.54 2.01
N GLY A 207 -2.47 -13.26 2.14
CA GLY A 207 -3.86 -12.82 2.16
C GLY A 207 -4.66 -13.19 0.91
N ALA A 208 -4.11 -12.88 -0.27
CA ALA A 208 -4.73 -13.16 -1.56
C ALA A 208 -4.92 -14.66 -1.82
N ILE A 209 -3.93 -15.47 -1.45
CA ILE A 209 -3.96 -16.94 -1.50
C ILE A 209 -5.01 -17.49 -0.53
N ALA A 210 -5.03 -17.03 0.72
CA ALA A 210 -6.02 -17.44 1.71
C ALA A 210 -7.45 -17.12 1.25
N ALA A 211 -7.66 -15.98 0.57
CA ALA A 211 -8.94 -15.63 -0.04
C ALA A 211 -9.29 -16.47 -1.29
N GLY A 212 -8.31 -17.11 -1.94
CA GLY A 212 -8.48 -18.04 -3.07
C GLY A 212 -8.26 -17.43 -4.46
N ASN A 213 -7.46 -16.36 -4.56
CA ASN A 213 -7.19 -15.63 -5.79
C ASN A 213 -5.98 -16.21 -6.55
N ALA A 214 -5.90 -15.93 -7.85
CA ALA A 214 -4.63 -15.97 -8.59
C ALA A 214 -3.89 -14.64 -8.43
N VAL A 215 -2.56 -14.65 -8.40
CA VAL A 215 -1.75 -13.53 -7.89
C VAL A 215 -0.57 -13.20 -8.80
N VAL A 216 -0.35 -11.92 -9.08
CA VAL A 216 0.96 -11.40 -9.53
C VAL A 216 1.58 -10.58 -8.41
N LEU A 217 2.79 -10.95 -8.01
CA LEU A 217 3.66 -10.14 -7.17
C LEU A 217 4.64 -9.35 -8.06
N LYS A 218 4.68 -8.04 -7.90
CA LYS A 218 5.71 -7.16 -8.43
C LYS A 218 6.57 -6.65 -7.26
N PRO A 219 7.75 -7.25 -7.01
CA PRO A 219 8.70 -6.75 -6.00
C PRO A 219 9.33 -5.43 -6.45
N SER A 220 9.91 -4.66 -5.52
CA SER A 220 10.59 -3.41 -5.88
C SER A 220 12.02 -3.62 -6.36
N GLU A 221 12.33 -2.97 -7.48
CA GLU A 221 13.64 -2.82 -8.11
C GLU A 221 14.69 -2.13 -7.22
N ILE A 222 14.24 -1.42 -6.17
CA ILE A 222 15.12 -0.73 -5.21
C ILE A 222 15.73 -1.70 -4.19
N SER A 223 15.15 -2.90 -4.03
CA SER A 223 15.67 -4.04 -3.27
C SER A 223 15.96 -5.23 -4.20
N PRO A 224 16.97 -5.12 -5.10
CA PRO A 224 17.17 -6.07 -6.19
C PRO A 224 17.57 -7.47 -5.72
N ALA A 225 18.31 -7.63 -4.62
CA ALA A 225 18.69 -8.96 -4.14
C ALA A 225 17.46 -9.73 -3.62
N THR A 226 16.57 -9.06 -2.90
CA THR A 226 15.33 -9.67 -2.40
C THR A 226 14.31 -9.86 -3.52
N SER A 227 14.26 -8.94 -4.50
CA SER A 227 13.46 -9.05 -5.72
C SER A 227 13.75 -10.35 -6.47
N SER A 228 15.02 -10.59 -6.82
CA SER A 228 15.39 -11.78 -7.61
C SER A 228 15.39 -13.06 -6.78
N LEU A 229 15.59 -12.98 -5.45
CA LEU A 229 15.36 -14.11 -4.55
C LEU A 229 13.88 -14.56 -4.58
N LEU A 230 12.95 -13.60 -4.48
CA LEU A 230 11.51 -13.90 -4.54
C LEU A 230 11.09 -14.44 -5.90
N ALA A 231 11.64 -13.90 -6.99
CA ALA A 231 11.38 -14.37 -8.35
C ALA A 231 11.88 -15.79 -8.59
N ASN A 232 13.08 -16.13 -8.11
CA ASN A 232 13.66 -17.47 -8.25
C ASN A 232 12.96 -18.50 -7.35
N LEU A 233 12.83 -18.24 -6.05
CA LEU A 233 12.35 -19.23 -5.08
C LEU A 233 10.84 -19.46 -5.12
N LEU A 234 10.01 -18.41 -5.24
CA LEU A 234 8.56 -18.57 -4.99
C LEU A 234 7.93 -19.60 -5.96
N GLN A 235 8.37 -19.59 -7.22
CA GLN A 235 7.94 -20.52 -8.28
C GLN A 235 8.34 -22.01 -8.06
N GLU A 236 9.27 -22.30 -7.15
CA GLU A 236 9.63 -23.67 -6.74
C GLU A 236 8.68 -24.21 -5.65
N TYR A 237 8.18 -23.32 -4.80
CA TYR A 237 7.44 -23.68 -3.57
C TYR A 237 5.91 -23.58 -3.71
N VAL A 238 5.39 -22.79 -4.65
CA VAL A 238 3.95 -22.61 -4.88
C VAL A 238 3.55 -22.86 -6.34
N ASP A 239 2.24 -22.92 -6.58
CA ASP A 239 1.60 -23.16 -7.86
C ASP A 239 1.88 -22.05 -8.89
N ASN A 240 3.02 -22.18 -9.58
CA ASN A 240 3.53 -21.17 -10.50
C ASN A 240 2.66 -20.96 -11.77
N THR A 241 1.58 -21.71 -11.96
CA THR A 241 0.54 -21.38 -12.97
C THR A 241 -0.38 -20.27 -12.52
N SER A 242 -0.58 -20.13 -11.20
CA SER A 242 -1.62 -19.29 -10.58
C SER A 242 -1.03 -18.17 -9.71
N ILE A 243 0.26 -18.29 -9.34
CA ILE A 243 1.02 -17.28 -8.61
C ILE A 243 2.29 -16.98 -9.44
N LYS A 244 2.53 -15.72 -9.76
CA LYS A 244 3.65 -15.27 -10.60
C LYS A 244 4.39 -14.12 -9.95
N VAL A 245 5.70 -14.04 -10.17
CA VAL A 245 6.54 -12.89 -9.80
C VAL A 245 6.99 -12.19 -11.09
N ILE A 246 6.87 -10.87 -11.15
CA ILE A 246 7.30 -10.05 -12.28
C ILE A 246 8.23 -8.95 -11.77
N GLU A 247 9.54 -9.15 -11.95
CA GLU A 247 10.55 -8.13 -11.69
C GLU A 247 10.49 -7.00 -12.73
N GLY A 248 11.23 -5.91 -12.47
CA GLY A 248 11.30 -4.74 -13.35
C GLY A 248 11.05 -3.44 -12.60
N ALA A 249 11.10 -2.31 -13.29
CA ALA A 249 10.97 -0.97 -12.74
C ALA A 249 9.64 -0.31 -13.18
N VAL A 250 9.69 0.94 -13.65
CA VAL A 250 8.53 1.77 -14.02
C VAL A 250 7.78 1.23 -15.25
N ASP A 251 8.50 0.76 -16.26
CA ASP A 251 7.90 0.33 -17.53
C ASP A 251 7.08 -0.95 -17.35
N GLU A 252 7.62 -1.94 -16.65
CA GLU A 252 6.94 -3.19 -16.31
C GLU A 252 5.77 -2.96 -15.35
N THR A 253 5.91 -2.03 -14.39
CA THR A 253 4.80 -1.61 -13.53
C THR A 253 3.67 -0.97 -14.36
N SER A 254 4.01 -0.17 -15.37
CA SER A 254 3.03 0.49 -16.25
C SER A 254 2.31 -0.54 -17.12
N ALA A 255 3.05 -1.47 -17.73
CA ALA A 255 2.50 -2.59 -18.51
C ALA A 255 1.53 -3.46 -17.70
N LEU A 256 1.84 -3.75 -16.42
CA LEU A 256 0.94 -4.42 -15.49
C LEU A 256 -0.30 -3.56 -15.18
N LEU A 257 -0.13 -2.28 -14.83
CA LEU A 257 -1.23 -1.38 -14.45
C LEU A 257 -2.20 -1.04 -15.61
N GLU A 258 -1.84 -1.29 -16.86
CA GLU A 258 -2.76 -1.19 -17.99
C GLU A 258 -3.75 -2.35 -18.09
N GLN A 259 -3.42 -3.51 -17.50
CA GLN A 259 -4.27 -4.71 -17.54
C GLN A 259 -5.47 -4.61 -16.57
N LYS A 260 -6.51 -5.40 -16.85
CA LYS A 260 -7.66 -5.51 -15.95
C LYS A 260 -7.36 -6.47 -14.80
N TRP A 261 -7.32 -5.95 -13.59
CA TRP A 261 -7.22 -6.72 -12.33
C TRP A 261 -8.52 -6.66 -11.54
N ASP A 262 -8.76 -7.67 -10.72
CA ASP A 262 -9.97 -7.73 -9.87
C ASP A 262 -9.70 -7.14 -8.46
N LYS A 263 -8.42 -6.96 -8.11
CA LYS A 263 -7.91 -6.12 -7.01
C LYS A 263 -6.49 -5.68 -7.33
N ILE A 264 -6.11 -4.47 -6.94
CA ILE A 264 -4.69 -4.07 -6.84
C ILE A 264 -4.38 -3.74 -5.37
N PHE A 265 -3.28 -4.26 -4.86
CA PHE A 265 -2.68 -3.90 -3.58
C PHE A 265 -1.35 -3.21 -3.87
N TYR A 266 -1.10 -2.05 -3.27
CA TYR A 266 0.14 -1.30 -3.44
C TYR A 266 0.62 -0.75 -2.10
N THR A 267 1.92 -0.93 -1.82
CA THR A 267 2.61 -0.27 -0.70
C THR A 267 3.69 0.67 -1.22
N GLY A 268 3.76 1.89 -0.70
CA GLY A 268 4.86 2.84 -0.98
C GLY A 268 4.45 4.31 -1.01
N SER A 269 5.15 5.13 -1.78
CA SER A 269 4.89 6.58 -1.83
C SER A 269 3.48 6.94 -2.35
N GLY A 270 2.82 7.92 -1.73
CA GLY A 270 1.50 8.43 -2.16
C GLY A 270 1.50 9.07 -3.56
N ARG A 271 2.65 9.54 -4.04
CA ARG A 271 2.83 9.99 -5.44
C ARG A 271 2.53 8.88 -6.44
N VAL A 272 3.02 7.67 -6.19
CA VAL A 272 2.79 6.50 -7.04
C VAL A 272 1.46 5.81 -6.69
N GLY A 273 1.01 5.85 -5.44
CA GLY A 273 -0.35 5.41 -5.07
C GLY A 273 -1.46 6.12 -5.86
N ARG A 274 -1.30 7.42 -6.14
CA ARG A 274 -2.18 8.18 -7.07
C ARG A 274 -2.14 7.67 -8.52
N ILE A 275 -0.98 7.22 -9.00
CA ILE A 275 -0.83 6.64 -10.35
C ILE A 275 -1.53 5.28 -10.41
N VAL A 276 -1.31 4.42 -9.41
CA VAL A 276 -1.98 3.12 -9.26
C VAL A 276 -3.50 3.30 -9.24
N MET A 277 -4.01 4.23 -8.44
CA MET A 277 -5.45 4.51 -8.36
C MET A 277 -6.03 5.05 -9.68
N ALA A 278 -5.30 5.92 -10.38
CA ALA A 278 -5.72 6.44 -11.69
C ALA A 278 -5.73 5.37 -12.79
N ALA A 279 -4.82 4.39 -12.73
CA ALA A 279 -4.85 3.23 -13.60
C ALA A 279 -6.01 2.27 -13.27
N ALA A 280 -6.19 1.93 -11.99
CA ALA A 280 -7.27 1.09 -11.49
C ALA A 280 -8.67 1.62 -11.88
N ALA A 281 -8.85 2.95 -11.86
CA ALA A 281 -10.09 3.61 -12.25
C ALA A 281 -10.51 3.33 -13.70
N LYS A 282 -9.59 3.02 -14.63
CA LYS A 282 -9.91 2.64 -16.02
C LYS A 282 -10.79 1.38 -16.09
N HIS A 283 -10.61 0.47 -15.13
CA HIS A 283 -11.22 -0.87 -15.09
C HIS A 283 -12.26 -1.03 -13.96
N LEU A 284 -12.51 0.03 -13.18
CA LEU A 284 -13.25 0.01 -11.91
C LEU A 284 -12.65 -0.97 -10.87
N THR A 285 -11.35 -1.22 -10.95
CA THR A 285 -10.63 -2.13 -10.05
C THR A 285 -10.56 -1.53 -8.64
N PRO A 286 -10.99 -2.26 -7.58
CA PRO A 286 -10.78 -1.82 -6.21
C PRO A 286 -9.30 -1.85 -5.85
N VAL A 287 -8.85 -0.87 -5.06
CA VAL A 287 -7.46 -0.79 -4.57
C VAL A 287 -7.35 -1.10 -3.07
N ILE A 288 -6.15 -1.39 -2.60
CA ILE A 288 -5.62 -1.00 -1.28
C ILE A 288 -4.35 -0.20 -1.53
N LEU A 289 -4.18 0.90 -0.81
CA LEU A 289 -3.02 1.77 -0.89
C LEU A 289 -2.45 1.93 0.53
N GLU A 290 -1.32 1.30 0.81
CA GLU A 290 -0.58 1.46 2.07
C GLU A 290 0.54 2.47 1.87
N LEU A 291 0.37 3.69 2.41
CA LEU A 291 1.22 4.83 2.11
C LEU A 291 1.97 5.34 3.34
N GLY A 292 2.95 6.21 3.11
CA GLY A 292 3.75 6.84 4.16
C GLY A 292 3.06 8.02 4.85
N GLY A 293 3.79 8.69 5.72
CA GLY A 293 3.39 9.94 6.35
C GLY A 293 4.21 10.31 7.58
N LYS A 294 4.21 11.59 7.95
CA LYS A 294 4.93 12.08 9.13
C LYS A 294 4.25 11.63 10.43
N CYS A 295 4.56 10.43 10.89
CA CYS A 295 3.99 9.84 12.10
C CYS A 295 4.50 10.55 13.37
N PRO A 296 3.64 11.23 14.15
CA PRO A 296 4.04 12.02 15.31
C PRO A 296 4.26 11.14 16.55
N VAL A 297 5.17 11.56 17.41
CA VAL A 297 5.31 11.08 18.80
C VAL A 297 5.09 12.24 19.77
N VAL A 298 3.96 12.26 20.46
CA VAL A 298 3.74 13.18 21.59
C VAL A 298 4.39 12.58 22.85
N VAL A 299 5.22 13.35 23.55
CA VAL A 299 5.85 12.92 24.80
C VAL A 299 5.53 13.93 25.90
N ASP A 300 4.67 13.51 26.83
CA ASP A 300 4.36 14.23 28.05
C ASP A 300 5.50 14.12 29.07
N SER A 301 5.47 14.98 30.08
CA SER A 301 6.40 14.99 31.21
C SER A 301 6.11 13.91 32.26
N ASP A 302 4.85 13.47 32.39
CA ASP A 302 4.44 12.36 33.25
C ASP A 302 4.63 11.02 32.51
N VAL A 303 5.89 10.57 32.43
CA VAL A 303 6.32 9.33 31.78
C VAL A 303 7.47 8.67 32.54
N ASN A 304 7.63 7.35 32.38
CA ASN A 304 8.93 6.73 32.64
C ASN A 304 9.88 7.10 31.48
N LEU A 305 10.68 8.13 31.68
CA LEU A 305 11.51 8.76 30.65
C LEU A 305 12.45 7.78 29.93
N GLN A 306 13.14 6.88 30.65
CA GLN A 306 14.07 5.93 30.02
C GLN A 306 13.32 4.84 29.23
N VAL A 307 12.17 4.38 29.72
CA VAL A 307 11.31 3.46 28.94
C VAL A 307 10.75 4.16 27.69
N ALA A 308 10.39 5.44 27.78
CA ALA A 308 9.96 6.22 26.62
C ALA A 308 11.10 6.41 25.61
N ALA A 309 12.31 6.78 26.05
CA ALA A 309 13.48 6.93 25.20
C ALA A 309 13.80 5.65 24.42
N ARG A 310 13.93 4.49 25.09
CA ARG A 310 14.17 3.19 24.43
C ARG A 310 13.09 2.83 23.41
N ARG A 311 11.82 3.10 23.70
CA ARG A 311 10.69 2.81 22.79
C ARG A 311 10.61 3.77 21.60
N ILE A 312 11.05 5.02 21.78
CA ILE A 312 11.22 5.97 20.67
C ILE A 312 12.39 5.54 19.79
N ILE A 313 13.51 5.09 20.38
CA ILE A 313 14.66 4.55 19.64
C ILE A 313 14.29 3.31 18.84
N ALA A 314 13.55 2.38 19.44
CA ALA A 314 13.05 1.18 18.76
C ALA A 314 12.23 1.54 17.51
N GLY A 315 11.31 2.50 17.64
CA GLY A 315 10.48 3.01 16.53
C GLY A 315 11.17 4.01 15.60
N LYS A 316 12.44 4.37 15.81
CA LYS A 316 13.15 5.36 15.00
C LYS A 316 14.40 4.83 14.30
N TRP A 317 15.22 4.06 15.00
CA TRP A 317 16.54 3.65 14.51
C TRP A 317 16.68 2.12 14.48
N SER A 318 16.18 1.40 15.49
CA SER A 318 16.20 -0.07 15.49
C SER A 318 15.26 -0.71 14.45
N CYS A 319 14.27 0.03 13.94
CA CYS A 319 13.49 -0.35 12.77
C CYS A 319 14.09 0.26 11.50
N ASN A 320 14.87 -0.53 10.76
CA ASN A 320 15.43 -0.22 9.43
C ASN A 320 16.10 1.16 9.31
N ASN A 321 16.71 1.64 10.40
CA ASN A 321 17.29 2.97 10.53
C ASN A 321 16.34 4.12 10.12
N GLY A 322 15.05 3.97 10.44
CA GLY A 322 13.99 4.95 10.20
C GLY A 322 13.32 4.88 8.83
N GLN A 323 13.68 3.90 8.00
CA GLN A 323 13.09 3.67 6.67
C GLN A 323 11.81 2.83 6.79
N THR A 324 10.80 3.35 7.51
CA THR A 324 9.56 2.64 7.84
C THR A 324 8.39 3.62 7.83
N CYS A 325 7.27 3.27 7.16
CA CYS A 325 6.08 4.13 7.03
C CYS A 325 5.41 4.46 8.38
N THR A 326 5.69 3.66 9.41
CA THR A 326 5.26 3.86 10.81
C THR A 326 6.40 4.28 11.74
N ALA A 327 7.60 4.60 11.23
CA ALA A 327 8.68 5.13 12.06
C ALA A 327 8.24 6.40 12.78
N ALA A 328 8.80 6.66 13.96
CA ALA A 328 8.74 7.98 14.57
C ALA A 328 9.35 9.00 13.60
N ASP A 329 8.52 9.85 12.98
CA ASP A 329 9.01 10.83 12.02
C ASP A 329 9.43 12.11 12.77
N TYR A 330 8.61 12.59 13.71
CA TYR A 330 8.92 13.74 14.54
C TYR A 330 8.34 13.61 15.96
N VAL A 331 9.04 14.16 16.95
CA VAL A 331 8.57 14.26 18.34
C VAL A 331 7.91 15.62 18.59
N ILE A 332 6.91 15.67 19.46
CA ILE A 332 6.37 16.88 20.06
C ILE A 332 6.42 16.73 21.58
N THR A 333 7.00 17.70 22.29
CA THR A 333 7.06 17.72 23.76
C THR A 333 7.13 19.14 24.30
N THR A 334 6.98 19.33 25.61
CA THR A 334 7.09 20.68 26.20
C THR A 334 8.54 21.15 26.26
N LYS A 335 8.72 22.47 26.14
CA LYS A 335 10.05 23.12 26.10
C LYS A 335 10.97 22.74 27.27
N ASP A 336 10.42 22.63 28.49
CA ASP A 336 11.16 22.27 29.71
C ASP A 336 11.44 20.76 29.86
N PHE A 337 10.88 19.94 28.97
CA PHE A 337 11.07 18.49 28.93
C PHE A 337 11.98 18.05 27.78
N ALA A 338 12.01 18.79 26.66
CA ALA A 338 12.85 18.48 25.50
C ALA A 338 14.33 18.20 25.84
N PRO A 339 15.04 18.97 26.68
CA PRO A 339 16.43 18.66 27.04
C PRO A 339 16.58 17.31 27.74
N LYS A 340 15.69 17.01 28.70
CA LYS A 340 15.68 15.74 29.45
C LYS A 340 15.44 14.55 28.52
N LEU A 341 14.58 14.73 27.52
CA LEU A 341 14.33 13.72 26.49
C LEU A 341 15.53 13.54 25.55
N ILE A 342 16.22 14.61 25.15
CA ILE A 342 17.43 14.55 24.33
C ILE A 342 18.56 13.81 25.09
N ASP A 343 18.75 14.09 26.37
CA ASP A 343 19.79 13.44 27.19
C ASP A 343 19.48 11.95 27.43
N ALA A 344 18.22 11.60 27.66
CA ALA A 344 17.77 10.20 27.77
C ALA A 344 17.96 9.44 26.44
N LEU A 345 17.52 10.04 25.32
CA LEU A 345 17.72 9.45 23.98
C LEU A 345 19.21 9.27 23.67
N ARG A 346 20.07 10.24 24.01
CA ARG A 346 21.53 10.12 23.86
C ARG A 346 22.10 8.95 24.64
N SER A 347 21.75 8.81 25.92
CA SER A 347 22.27 7.75 26.77
C SER A 347 21.88 6.36 26.30
N GLU A 348 20.65 6.19 25.82
CA GLU A 348 20.13 4.90 25.34
C GLU A 348 20.63 4.59 23.91
N LEU A 349 20.89 5.61 23.07
CA LEU A 349 21.54 5.44 21.76
C LEU A 349 22.99 4.97 21.89
N ASP A 350 23.75 5.54 22.81
CA ASP A 350 25.15 5.14 23.07
C ASP A 350 25.26 3.70 23.63
N GLU A 351 24.26 3.24 24.38
CA GLU A 351 24.15 1.85 24.86
C GLU A 351 23.76 0.89 23.72
N PHE A 352 22.81 1.28 22.86
CA PHE A 352 22.27 0.41 21.80
C PHE A 352 23.18 0.29 20.57
N PHE A 353 23.86 1.37 20.20
CA PHE A 353 24.65 1.44 18.95
C PHE A 353 26.13 1.77 19.17
N GLY A 354 26.59 1.84 20.43
CA GLY A 354 27.94 2.25 20.78
C GLY A 354 28.15 3.77 20.69
N LYS A 355 29.36 4.25 20.95
CA LYS A 355 29.68 5.70 20.94
C LYS A 355 30.06 6.27 19.57
N ASP A 356 30.39 5.41 18.61
CA ASP A 356 30.46 5.77 17.20
C ASP A 356 29.37 4.98 16.47
N HIS A 357 28.21 5.61 16.30
CA HIS A 357 27.03 4.95 15.74
C HIS A 357 27.24 4.50 14.28
N LEU A 358 28.22 5.07 13.55
CA LEU A 358 28.52 4.64 12.19
C LEU A 358 29.20 3.26 12.14
N ASP A 359 29.99 2.90 13.15
CA ASP A 359 30.64 1.59 13.25
C ASP A 359 29.70 0.49 13.80
N SER A 360 28.47 0.84 14.20
CA SER A 360 27.47 -0.13 14.63
C SER A 360 27.18 -1.19 13.56
N LYS A 361 27.03 -2.44 14.01
CA LYS A 361 26.60 -3.60 13.21
C LYS A 361 25.08 -3.79 13.26
N ASP A 362 24.42 -3.14 14.22
CA ASP A 362 23.01 -3.29 14.55
C ASP A 362 22.15 -2.16 13.90
N MET A 363 22.74 -1.44 12.93
CA MET A 363 22.13 -0.31 12.24
C MET A 363 22.13 -0.52 10.71
N SER A 364 20.93 -0.66 10.15
CA SER A 364 20.67 -0.69 8.69
C SER A 364 21.20 0.57 7.96
N ARG A 365 21.65 0.45 6.71
CA ARG A 365 22.10 1.59 5.89
C ARG A 365 20.93 2.27 5.17
N VAL A 366 21.14 3.47 4.65
CA VAL A 366 20.19 4.09 3.72
C VAL A 366 20.24 3.33 2.38
N VAL A 367 19.08 2.89 1.87
CA VAL A 367 18.98 1.89 0.79
C VAL A 367 19.83 2.19 -0.45
N ASN A 368 19.92 3.46 -0.86
CA ASN A 368 20.73 3.85 -2.02
C ASN A 368 21.19 5.32 -1.94
N LEU A 369 22.09 5.68 -2.86
CA LEU A 369 22.70 7.02 -2.95
C LEU A 369 21.70 8.16 -3.23
N TYR A 370 20.54 7.87 -3.83
CA TYR A 370 19.49 8.89 -4.04
C TYR A 370 18.78 9.23 -2.72
N HIS A 371 18.35 8.21 -1.96
CA HIS A 371 17.74 8.43 -0.64
C HIS A 371 18.74 9.05 0.35
N PHE A 372 20.01 8.64 0.31
CA PHE A 372 21.09 9.25 1.08
C PHE A 372 21.25 10.74 0.74
N LYS A 373 21.36 11.10 -0.54
CA LYS A 373 21.48 12.50 -0.98
C LYS A 373 20.26 13.35 -0.60
N ARG A 374 19.04 12.78 -0.58
CA ARG A 374 17.83 13.48 -0.10
C ARG A 374 17.93 13.80 1.40
N LEU A 375 18.25 12.81 2.23
CA LEU A 375 18.43 13.00 3.68
C LEU A 375 19.54 14.03 3.97
N MET A 376 20.66 13.94 3.25
CA MET A 376 21.75 14.93 3.32
C MET A 376 21.32 16.34 2.95
N LYS A 377 20.41 16.50 1.98
CA LYS A 377 19.85 17.80 1.60
C LYS A 377 19.00 18.37 2.75
N SER A 378 18.07 17.59 3.30
CA SER A 378 17.20 18.05 4.40
C SER A 378 17.99 18.37 5.68
N MET A 379 19.10 17.67 5.94
CA MET A 379 19.96 17.93 7.10
C MET A 379 20.89 19.14 6.92
N LYS A 380 21.19 19.52 5.68
CA LYS A 380 22.08 20.65 5.32
C LYS A 380 21.33 21.82 4.67
N GLU A 381 20.04 21.92 4.96
CA GLU A 381 19.19 23.05 4.59
C GLU A 381 19.47 24.24 5.53
N ASP A 382 19.48 25.45 4.99
CA ASP A 382 19.87 26.66 5.73
C ASP A 382 18.97 26.86 6.97
N GLY A 383 19.58 27.01 8.15
CA GLY A 383 18.86 27.11 9.42
C GLY A 383 18.29 25.78 9.96
N VAL A 384 18.50 24.65 9.26
CA VAL A 384 18.27 23.29 9.79
C VAL A 384 19.56 22.70 10.37
N SER A 385 20.71 22.93 9.72
CA SER A 385 22.04 22.47 10.20
C SER A 385 22.31 22.84 11.66
N ASP A 386 21.97 24.08 12.01
CA ASP A 386 22.29 24.70 13.29
C ASP A 386 21.35 24.22 14.42
N LYS A 387 20.43 23.31 14.10
CA LYS A 387 19.49 22.69 15.03
C LYS A 387 19.89 21.29 15.47
N ILE A 388 20.96 20.72 14.88
CA ILE A 388 21.47 19.39 15.25
C ILE A 388 22.00 19.44 16.69
N VAL A 389 21.36 18.69 17.59
CA VAL A 389 21.70 18.57 19.03
C VAL A 389 22.31 17.21 19.39
N LEU A 390 22.23 16.24 18.47
CA LEU A 390 22.91 14.94 18.51
C LEU A 390 23.10 14.43 17.08
N GLY A 391 24.18 13.70 16.80
CA GLY A 391 24.43 13.06 15.52
C GLY A 391 24.99 13.99 14.45
N GLY A 392 24.57 13.76 13.20
CA GLY A 392 25.02 14.50 12.00
C GLY A 392 26.23 13.88 11.27
N GLN A 393 26.84 12.81 11.80
CA GLN A 393 27.93 12.08 11.15
C GLN A 393 27.40 11.20 10.01
N THR A 394 28.13 11.12 8.91
CA THR A 394 27.68 10.46 7.67
C THR A 394 28.81 9.81 6.89
N ASP A 395 28.62 8.57 6.46
CA ASP A 395 29.50 7.89 5.50
C ASP A 395 28.75 7.66 4.18
N ALA A 396 29.16 8.38 3.14
CA ALA A 396 28.58 8.26 1.79
C ALA A 396 29.05 7.02 1.01
N THR A 397 30.07 6.30 1.49
CA THR A 397 30.57 5.05 0.90
C THR A 397 29.79 3.84 1.43
N GLN A 398 29.50 3.81 2.73
CA GLN A 398 28.62 2.81 3.36
C GLN A 398 27.13 3.18 3.30
N LEU A 399 26.77 4.39 2.82
CA LEU A 399 25.42 4.97 2.86
C LEU A 399 24.82 5.06 4.27
N LYS A 400 25.67 5.21 5.30
CA LYS A 400 25.26 5.33 6.71
C LYS A 400 25.12 6.81 7.11
N ILE A 401 24.08 7.10 7.87
CA ILE A 401 23.88 8.38 8.57
C ILE A 401 23.61 8.02 10.04
N ALA A 402 24.32 8.65 10.97
CA ALA A 402 24.19 8.38 12.39
C ALA A 402 22.81 8.82 12.94
N PRO A 403 22.33 8.25 14.06
CA PRO A 403 21.16 8.73 14.78
C PRO A 403 21.24 10.22 15.09
N THR A 404 20.42 11.02 14.41
CA THR A 404 20.53 12.48 14.41
C THR A 404 19.27 13.12 14.97
N ILE A 405 19.42 13.97 15.99
CA ILE A 405 18.31 14.68 16.64
C ILE A 405 18.44 16.17 16.35
N LEU A 406 17.33 16.81 15.95
CA LEU A 406 17.29 18.25 15.65
C LEU A 406 16.23 18.95 16.51
N LEU A 407 16.58 20.01 17.23
CA LEU A 407 15.66 20.73 18.12
C LEU A 407 15.10 22.00 17.46
N ASP A 408 13.78 22.07 17.34
CA ASP A 408 13.03 23.19 16.76
C ASP A 408 13.52 23.62 15.36
N ALA A 409 13.53 22.67 14.43
CA ALA A 409 13.75 22.92 13.01
C ALA A 409 12.65 23.83 12.41
N PRO A 410 12.97 24.67 11.40
CA PRO A 410 11.98 25.49 10.69
C PRO A 410 10.79 24.68 10.17
N LYS A 411 9.57 25.18 10.39
CA LYS A 411 8.31 24.44 10.13
C LYS A 411 8.04 24.19 8.64
N ASP A 412 8.69 24.98 7.79
CA ASP A 412 8.65 25.03 6.34
C ASP A 412 9.84 24.32 5.66
N SER A 413 10.83 23.87 6.44
CA SER A 413 11.96 23.06 5.93
C SER A 413 11.51 21.72 5.35
N LEU A 414 12.31 21.14 4.45
CA LEU A 414 12.07 19.82 3.88
C LEU A 414 11.97 18.74 4.96
N LEU A 415 12.73 18.89 6.05
CA LEU A 415 12.68 18.01 7.23
C LEU A 415 11.30 17.99 7.92
N MET A 416 10.58 19.11 7.88
CA MET A 416 9.27 19.27 8.52
C MET A 416 8.08 19.15 7.56
N THR A 417 8.30 19.26 6.24
CA THR A 417 7.25 19.14 5.22
C THR A 417 7.22 17.80 4.49
N GLU A 418 8.35 17.15 4.23
CA GLU A 418 8.42 15.80 3.63
C GLU A 418 8.46 14.69 4.70
N GLU A 419 8.08 13.47 4.33
CA GLU A 419 8.34 12.27 5.12
C GLU A 419 9.85 12.00 5.20
N ILE A 420 10.39 11.81 6.41
CA ILE A 420 11.85 11.72 6.60
C ILE A 420 12.36 10.38 6.08
N PHE A 421 11.73 9.26 6.44
CA PHE A 421 12.09 7.92 5.96
C PHE A 421 13.61 7.63 6.06
N GLY A 422 14.15 7.81 7.27
CA GLY A 422 15.57 7.73 7.59
C GLY A 422 15.88 8.26 9.01
N PRO A 423 17.17 8.33 9.41
CA PRO A 423 17.59 8.43 10.82
C PRO A 423 17.58 9.84 11.43
N LEU A 424 16.89 10.80 10.82
CA LEU A 424 16.74 12.16 11.37
C LEU A 424 15.47 12.23 12.22
N LEU A 425 15.57 12.74 13.46
CA LEU A 425 14.43 12.93 14.37
C LEU A 425 14.36 14.40 14.82
N PRO A 426 13.55 15.25 14.15
CA PRO A 426 13.19 16.55 14.68
C PRO A 426 12.32 16.42 15.94
N ILE A 427 12.65 17.22 16.95
CA ILE A 427 11.86 17.45 18.17
C ILE A 427 11.30 18.87 18.06
N VAL A 428 9.97 18.98 18.12
CA VAL A 428 9.24 20.26 18.11
C VAL A 428 8.79 20.57 19.53
N THR A 429 9.13 21.76 20.03
CA THR A 429 8.65 22.22 21.34
C THR A 429 7.26 22.87 21.24
N VAL A 430 6.49 22.71 22.30
CA VAL A 430 5.21 23.38 22.54
C VAL A 430 5.17 23.96 23.96
N GLU A 431 4.32 24.96 24.18
CA GLU A 431 4.14 25.56 25.52
C GLU A 431 3.29 24.64 26.42
N LYS A 432 2.25 24.00 25.88
CA LYS A 432 1.46 22.96 26.56
C LYS A 432 1.39 21.68 25.73
N ILE A 433 1.29 20.53 26.40
CA ILE A 433 1.31 19.23 25.70
C ILE A 433 0.07 19.04 24.81
N GLU A 434 -1.06 19.67 25.15
CA GLU A 434 -2.30 19.68 24.37
C GLU A 434 -2.16 20.44 23.04
N ASP A 435 -1.25 21.42 22.94
CA ASP A 435 -1.00 22.19 21.70
C ASP A 435 -0.46 21.27 20.58
N SER A 436 0.15 20.14 20.95
CA SER A 436 0.60 19.10 20.02
C SER A 436 -0.52 18.62 19.09
N PHE A 437 -1.79 18.64 19.54
CA PHE A 437 -2.92 18.21 18.74
C PHE A 437 -3.12 19.11 17.51
N GLN A 438 -2.83 20.40 17.62
CA GLN A 438 -2.87 21.33 16.48
C GLN A 438 -1.64 21.17 15.57
N VAL A 439 -0.47 20.87 16.15
CA VAL A 439 0.75 20.56 15.38
C VAL A 439 0.58 19.26 14.56
N ILE A 440 -0.24 18.31 15.01
CA ILE A 440 -0.63 17.12 14.24
C ILE A 440 -1.72 17.48 13.21
N LYS A 441 -2.82 18.11 13.62
CA LYS A 441 -3.97 18.45 12.74
C LYS A 441 -3.65 19.42 11.60
N SER A 442 -2.54 20.15 11.68
CA SER A 442 -2.03 21.00 10.60
C SER A 442 -1.36 20.23 9.44
N LYS A 443 -1.23 18.90 9.54
CA LYS A 443 -0.59 18.03 8.54
C LYS A 443 -1.59 17.01 7.97
N PRO A 444 -1.27 16.37 6.82
CA PRO A 444 -1.99 15.19 6.38
C PRO A 444 -2.00 14.11 7.46
N LYS A 445 -3.08 13.32 7.50
CA LYS A 445 -3.22 12.21 8.45
C LYS A 445 -2.07 11.20 8.26
N PRO A 446 -1.35 10.81 9.33
CA PRO A 446 -0.25 9.87 9.24
C PRO A 446 -0.73 8.42 9.17
N LEU A 447 0.18 7.48 8.92
CA LEU A 447 -0.12 6.04 9.01
C LEU A 447 -0.26 5.60 10.47
N ALA A 448 0.62 6.08 11.36
CA ALA A 448 0.55 5.85 12.79
C ALA A 448 0.68 7.16 13.60
N ALA A 449 0.19 7.16 14.84
CA ALA A 449 0.43 8.25 15.79
C ALA A 449 0.67 7.71 17.21
N TYR A 450 1.63 8.30 17.91
CA TYR A 450 2.15 7.81 19.19
C TYR A 450 1.97 8.86 20.30
N LEU A 451 1.58 8.41 21.50
CA LEU A 451 1.49 9.27 22.69
C LEU A 451 2.11 8.55 23.90
N PHE A 452 3.12 9.16 24.50
CA PHE A 452 3.71 8.77 25.77
C PHE A 452 3.19 9.69 26.89
N THR A 453 2.42 9.14 27.83
CA THR A 453 1.90 9.80 29.04
C THR A 453 1.28 8.77 30.01
N ASN A 454 1.30 9.06 31.31
CA ASN A 454 0.44 8.38 32.29
C ASN A 454 -0.96 9.02 32.41
N ASN A 455 -1.16 10.26 31.95
CA ASN A 455 -2.41 11.03 32.07
C ASN A 455 -3.58 10.41 31.27
N GLU A 456 -4.60 9.92 31.97
CA GLU A 456 -5.77 9.26 31.38
C GLU A 456 -6.65 10.17 30.51
N GLU A 457 -6.80 11.45 30.85
CA GLU A 457 -7.60 12.37 30.03
C GLU A 457 -6.87 12.78 28.75
N LEU A 458 -5.54 12.87 28.78
CA LEU A 458 -4.73 13.09 27.57
C LEU A 458 -4.81 11.88 26.62
N LYS A 459 -4.75 10.64 27.16
CA LYS A 459 -4.95 9.40 26.38
C LYS A 459 -6.32 9.38 25.68
N LYS A 460 -7.40 9.60 26.43
CA LYS A 460 -8.78 9.64 25.92
C LYS A 460 -8.94 10.70 24.84
N SER A 461 -8.41 11.90 25.09
CA SER A 461 -8.49 13.02 24.16
C SER A 461 -7.72 12.75 22.87
N PHE A 462 -6.53 12.15 22.95
CA PHE A 462 -5.71 11.82 21.78
C PHE A 462 -6.39 10.79 20.86
N VAL A 463 -6.89 9.69 21.44
CA VAL A 463 -7.61 8.63 20.71
C VAL A 463 -8.92 9.15 20.08
N LYS A 464 -9.58 10.11 20.72
CA LYS A 464 -10.84 10.73 20.24
C LYS A 464 -10.60 11.78 19.15
N ASP A 465 -9.59 12.63 19.32
CA ASP A 465 -9.46 13.89 18.58
C ASP A 465 -8.36 13.87 17.50
N ILE A 466 -7.46 12.89 17.48
CA ILE A 466 -6.47 12.67 16.40
C ILE A 466 -7.01 11.64 15.39
N SER A 467 -6.54 11.68 14.14
CA SER A 467 -6.89 10.69 13.12
C SER A 467 -5.64 10.23 12.39
N ALA A 468 -5.35 8.94 12.53
CA ALA A 468 -4.25 8.19 11.91
C ALA A 468 -4.79 6.80 11.50
N GLY A 469 -3.99 6.00 10.79
CA GLY A 469 -4.34 4.61 10.50
C GLY A 469 -4.35 3.74 11.75
N GLY A 470 -3.23 3.73 12.48
CA GLY A 470 -3.08 3.11 13.79
C GLY A 470 -2.61 4.09 14.88
N MET A 471 -2.72 3.67 16.15
CA MET A 471 -2.21 4.44 17.29
C MET A 471 -1.68 3.52 18.39
N LEU A 472 -0.71 4.01 19.18
CA LEU A 472 -0.26 3.39 20.42
C LEU A 472 -0.11 4.42 21.53
N ILE A 473 -0.38 3.96 22.75
CA ILE A 473 -0.12 4.67 23.99
C ILE A 473 1.10 4.04 24.66
N ASN A 474 2.08 4.85 25.05
CA ASN A 474 3.32 4.47 25.75
C ASN A 474 4.24 3.48 25.02
N ASP A 475 4.08 3.27 23.71
CA ASP A 475 4.98 2.43 22.89
C ASP A 475 5.00 2.88 21.42
N THR A 476 5.89 2.31 20.60
CA THR A 476 5.91 2.50 19.13
C THR A 476 5.84 1.16 18.39
N ILE A 477 5.48 1.18 17.09
CA ILE A 477 5.44 0.04 16.14
C ILE A 477 4.52 -1.16 16.49
N LEU A 478 4.55 -1.71 17.71
CA LEU A 478 4.05 -3.04 18.10
C LEU A 478 2.57 -3.35 17.76
N HIS A 479 1.72 -2.37 17.44
CA HIS A 479 0.38 -2.67 16.92
C HIS A 479 0.39 -3.50 15.61
N LEU A 480 1.48 -3.44 14.83
CA LEU A 480 1.67 -4.30 13.64
C LEU A 480 1.76 -5.80 13.99
N THR A 481 2.08 -6.16 15.24
CA THR A 481 2.24 -7.56 15.67
C THR A 481 0.98 -8.13 16.36
N VAL A 482 -0.15 -7.43 16.31
CA VAL A 482 -1.42 -7.84 16.94
C VAL A 482 -2.45 -8.21 15.86
N PRO A 483 -2.64 -9.50 15.52
CA PRO A 483 -3.45 -9.89 14.35
C PRO A 483 -4.96 -9.62 14.44
N GLY A 484 -5.44 -9.17 15.62
CA GLY A 484 -6.80 -8.69 15.83
C GLY A 484 -7.00 -7.21 15.51
N LEU A 485 -5.95 -6.46 15.18
CA LEU A 485 -6.01 -5.08 14.70
C LEU A 485 -5.86 -5.03 13.18
N PRO A 486 -6.70 -4.28 12.45
CA PRO A 486 -6.47 -4.02 11.04
C PRO A 486 -5.31 -3.04 10.90
N PHE A 487 -4.36 -3.33 10.01
CA PHE A 487 -3.30 -2.39 9.63
C PHE A 487 -3.67 -1.74 8.29
N GLY A 488 -3.73 -0.40 8.26
CA GLY A 488 -4.12 0.34 7.06
C GLY A 488 -4.09 1.86 7.26
N GLY A 489 -3.86 2.60 6.17
CA GLY A 489 -3.85 4.07 6.18
C GLY A 489 -5.21 4.76 6.04
N VAL A 490 -5.23 6.10 6.20
CA VAL A 490 -6.45 6.92 6.06
C VAL A 490 -6.18 8.30 5.44
N GLY A 491 -6.54 8.47 4.17
CA GLY A 491 -6.32 9.72 3.43
C GLY A 491 -4.99 9.67 2.68
N GLU A 492 -4.11 10.65 2.88
CA GLU A 492 -2.78 10.64 2.25
C GLU A 492 -1.89 9.48 2.74
N SER A 493 -2.14 8.93 3.95
CA SER A 493 -1.47 7.71 4.44
C SER A 493 -2.07 6.40 3.92
N GLY A 494 -3.20 6.42 3.23
CA GLY A 494 -3.73 5.23 2.56
C GLY A 494 -5.24 5.10 2.48
N MET A 495 -5.66 3.95 1.92
CA MET A 495 -7.06 3.51 1.96
C MET A 495 -7.18 1.98 1.89
N GLY A 496 -8.14 1.45 2.66
CA GLY A 496 -8.25 0.03 2.93
C GLY A 496 -7.40 -0.37 4.13
N TYR A 497 -7.29 -1.68 4.37
CA TYR A 497 -6.51 -2.27 5.46
C TYR A 497 -6.34 -3.77 5.21
N TYR A 498 -5.38 -4.39 5.89
CA TYR A 498 -5.05 -5.81 5.84
C TYR A 498 -4.47 -6.32 7.19
N HIS A 499 -3.59 -7.32 7.14
CA HIS A 499 -3.15 -8.26 8.20
C HIS A 499 -4.20 -9.33 8.58
N GLY A 500 -3.73 -10.58 8.77
CA GLY A 500 -4.51 -11.70 9.30
C GLY A 500 -5.88 -11.92 8.61
N LYS A 501 -6.95 -11.96 9.40
CA LYS A 501 -8.33 -12.07 8.89
C LYS A 501 -8.69 -10.92 7.95
N PHE A 502 -8.19 -9.72 8.22
CA PHE A 502 -8.47 -8.56 7.38
C PHE A 502 -7.80 -8.67 6.01
N SER A 503 -6.64 -9.32 5.90
CA SER A 503 -6.06 -9.69 4.59
C SER A 503 -7.00 -10.63 3.80
N PHE A 504 -7.56 -11.66 4.44
CA PHE A 504 -8.54 -12.54 3.77
C PHE A 504 -9.79 -11.76 3.30
N GLU A 505 -10.28 -10.82 4.10
CA GLU A 505 -11.45 -10.00 3.75
C GLU A 505 -11.15 -8.95 2.68
N ALA A 506 -9.95 -8.36 2.69
CA ALA A 506 -9.44 -7.41 1.70
C ALA A 506 -9.37 -7.98 0.27
N PHE A 507 -9.14 -9.29 0.15
CA PHE A 507 -9.04 -10.02 -1.12
C PHE A 507 -10.28 -10.91 -1.41
N SER A 508 -11.38 -10.73 -0.68
CA SER A 508 -12.66 -11.44 -0.89
C SER A 508 -13.81 -10.48 -1.21
N HIS A 509 -14.75 -10.91 -2.06
CA HIS A 509 -16.09 -10.34 -2.10
C HIS A 509 -16.96 -10.96 -1.01
N LYS A 510 -17.69 -10.12 -0.25
CA LYS A 510 -18.68 -10.53 0.75
C LYS A 510 -20.07 -10.58 0.10
N LYS A 511 -20.39 -11.69 -0.56
CA LYS A 511 -21.65 -11.89 -1.27
C LYS A 511 -22.79 -12.15 -0.30
N SER A 512 -23.78 -11.25 -0.26
CA SER A 512 -25.04 -11.50 0.45
C SER A 512 -25.90 -12.51 -0.31
N VAL A 513 -26.29 -13.60 0.34
CA VAL A 513 -27.19 -14.62 -0.21
C VAL A 513 -28.44 -14.68 0.66
N MET A 514 -29.61 -14.69 0.03
CA MET A 514 -30.91 -14.85 0.70
C MET A 514 -31.68 -16.00 0.05
N TYR A 515 -32.03 -17.00 0.86
CA TYR A 515 -32.92 -18.08 0.46
C TYR A 515 -34.32 -17.77 0.97
N ARG A 516 -35.34 -17.99 0.14
CA ARG A 516 -36.75 -17.84 0.52
C ARG A 516 -37.56 -18.99 -0.06
N SER A 517 -38.54 -19.51 0.67
CA SER A 517 -39.46 -20.48 0.08
C SER A 517 -40.43 -19.81 -0.90
N PHE A 518 -41.08 -20.65 -1.71
CA PHE A 518 -42.33 -20.33 -2.40
C PHE A 518 -43.53 -20.36 -1.43
N ASP A 519 -43.40 -21.07 -0.30
CA ASP A 519 -44.39 -21.06 0.79
C ASP A 519 -44.53 -19.67 1.43
N GLY A 520 -45.70 -19.42 2.04
CA GLY A 520 -45.95 -18.20 2.83
C GLY A 520 -45.99 -16.90 2.03
N ASP A 521 -46.05 -16.96 0.70
CA ASP A 521 -45.96 -15.77 -0.15
C ASP A 521 -47.18 -14.85 -0.05
N SER A 522 -47.03 -13.75 0.70
CA SER A 522 -48.13 -12.84 0.99
C SER A 522 -48.47 -11.92 -0.20
N SER A 523 -49.68 -12.10 -0.74
CA SER A 523 -50.22 -11.30 -1.86
C SER A 523 -50.38 -9.80 -1.57
N VAL A 524 -50.15 -9.37 -0.32
CA VAL A 524 -50.12 -7.96 0.09
C VAL A 524 -49.03 -7.18 -0.64
N ARG A 525 -47.91 -7.82 -1.01
CA ARG A 525 -46.76 -7.16 -1.66
C ARG A 525 -46.95 -6.88 -3.15
N TYR A 526 -47.92 -7.53 -3.79
CA TYR A 526 -48.16 -7.43 -5.24
C TYR A 526 -49.23 -6.39 -5.58
N PRO A 527 -49.23 -5.84 -6.82
CA PRO A 527 -50.36 -5.13 -7.39
C PRO A 527 -51.66 -5.99 -7.40
N PRO A 528 -52.84 -5.37 -7.57
CA PRO A 528 -53.09 -3.93 -7.43
C PRO A 528 -52.93 -3.50 -5.97
N TYR A 529 -52.43 -2.28 -5.76
CA TYR A 529 -52.21 -1.70 -4.44
C TYR A 529 -53.50 -1.06 -3.91
N THR A 530 -54.22 -1.75 -3.03
CA THR A 530 -55.48 -1.25 -2.45
C THR A 530 -55.25 -0.57 -1.09
N PRO A 531 -56.16 0.32 -0.64
CA PRO A 531 -56.08 0.91 0.70
C PRO A 531 -56.00 -0.14 1.84
N LYS A 532 -56.63 -1.31 1.68
CA LYS A 532 -56.52 -2.42 2.63
C LYS A 532 -55.11 -3.02 2.68
N LYS A 533 -54.46 -3.24 1.52
CA LYS A 533 -53.05 -3.68 1.47
C LYS A 533 -52.13 -2.62 2.11
N LEU A 534 -52.37 -1.34 1.86
CA LEU A 534 -51.60 -0.24 2.45
C LEU A 534 -51.77 -0.14 3.97
N LYS A 535 -52.99 -0.30 4.51
CA LYS A 535 -53.23 -0.33 5.97
C LYS A 535 -52.50 -1.52 6.62
N LEU A 536 -52.54 -2.69 5.99
CA LEU A 536 -51.86 -3.89 6.48
C LEU A 536 -50.32 -3.75 6.45
N ILE A 537 -49.74 -3.24 5.37
CA ILE A 537 -48.28 -2.99 5.30
C ILE A 537 -47.85 -1.94 6.32
N LYS A 538 -48.57 -0.82 6.46
CA LYS A 538 -48.26 0.20 7.49
C LYS A 538 -48.33 -0.38 8.91
N SER A 539 -49.22 -1.32 9.17
CA SER A 539 -49.33 -2.01 10.46
C SER A 539 -48.18 -2.99 10.72
N LEU A 540 -47.77 -3.74 9.70
CA LEU A 540 -46.62 -4.65 9.77
C LEU A 540 -45.31 -3.88 9.98
N MET A 541 -45.13 -2.76 9.27
CA MET A 541 -43.91 -1.92 9.37
C MET A 541 -43.80 -1.12 10.67
N SER A 542 -44.91 -0.85 11.37
CA SER A 542 -44.89 -0.18 12.68
C SER A 542 -44.66 -1.13 13.86
N GLY A 543 -44.51 -2.44 13.61
CA GLY A 543 -44.30 -3.46 14.64
C GLY A 543 -45.52 -3.72 15.54
N ASN A 544 -46.66 -3.07 15.30
CA ASN A 544 -47.84 -3.21 16.14
C ASN A 544 -48.60 -4.51 15.79
N ILE A 545 -48.30 -5.57 16.56
CA ILE A 545 -48.88 -6.90 16.38
C ILE A 545 -50.41 -6.86 16.55
N VAL A 546 -50.94 -6.11 17.53
CA VAL A 546 -52.38 -6.00 17.79
C VAL A 546 -53.09 -5.35 16.61
N GLN A 547 -52.59 -4.20 16.14
CA GLN A 547 -53.12 -3.50 14.96
C GLN A 547 -53.07 -4.39 13.70
N THR A 548 -52.06 -5.25 13.61
CA THR A 548 -51.85 -6.17 12.47
C THR A 548 -52.87 -7.29 12.49
N VAL A 549 -53.11 -7.91 13.65
CA VAL A 549 -54.16 -8.93 13.82
C VAL A 549 -55.54 -8.33 13.53
N LEU A 550 -55.87 -7.17 14.10
CA LEU A 550 -57.13 -6.47 13.84
C LEU A 550 -57.35 -6.19 12.34
N THR A 551 -56.33 -5.69 11.65
CA THR A 551 -56.36 -5.42 10.20
C THR A 551 -56.52 -6.69 9.35
N LEU A 552 -56.00 -7.84 9.81
CA LEU A 552 -56.16 -9.14 9.15
C LEU A 552 -57.58 -9.72 9.34
N VAL A 553 -58.12 -9.67 10.57
CA VAL A 553 -59.48 -10.15 10.90
C VAL A 553 -60.57 -9.23 10.31
N GLY A 554 -60.19 -8.03 9.85
CA GLY A 554 -61.11 -7.08 9.23
C GLY A 554 -61.87 -6.20 10.23
N TRP A 555 -61.48 -6.23 11.50
CA TRP A 555 -61.92 -5.28 12.53
C TRP A 555 -61.06 -4.02 12.39
N SER A 556 -61.53 -3.07 11.58
CA SER A 556 -60.68 -2.04 10.96
C SER A 556 -61.15 -0.61 11.17
#